data_AF-B8IIS9-F1
#
_entry.id   AF-B8IIS9-F1
#
_cell.length_a   1.000
_cell.length_b   1.000
_cell.length_c   1.000
_cell.angle_alpha   90.00
_cell.angle_beta   90.00
_cell.angle_gamma   90.00
#
_symmetry.space_group_name_H-M   'P 1'
#
loop_
_entity.id
_entity.type
_entity.pdbx_description
1 polymer ?
#
loop_
_entity_poly.entity_id
_entity_poly.type
_entity_poly.pdbx_seq_one_letter_code
_entity_poly.pdbx_strand_id
1 'polypeptide(L)'
;MNALEQYFEETGDNVSKLAERMGRAATTISRPLRGERNVSLDIALDVERVTGGRVTADQFLAICLAAKRAAVAAVPRECAA
;
A
#
# COMPACT_ATOMS: atom_id res chain seq x y z
N MET A 1 -4.11 13.09 2.25
CA MET A 1 -4.20 12.19 3.41
C MET A 1 -5.03 10.99 3.02
N ASN A 2 -4.43 9.80 2.97
CA ASN A 2 -5.16 8.57 2.71
C ASN A 2 -5.45 7.80 4.03
N ALA A 3 -6.33 6.80 3.98
CA ALA A 3 -6.75 6.05 5.17
C ALA A 3 -5.57 5.37 5.91
N LEU A 4 -4.53 4.95 5.18
CA LEU A 4 -3.35 4.32 5.75
C LEU A 4 -2.47 5.35 6.50
N GLU A 5 -2.28 6.55 5.93
CA GLU A 5 -1.57 7.66 6.57
C GLU A 5 -2.27 8.08 7.87
N GLN A 6 -3.60 8.25 7.82
CA GLN A 6 -4.39 8.59 9.00
C GLN A 6 -4.26 7.51 10.09
N TYR A 7 -4.34 6.23 9.72
CA TYR A 7 -4.11 5.13 10.65
C TYR A 7 -2.73 5.22 11.32
N PHE A 8 -1.67 5.50 10.55
CA PHE A 8 -0.31 5.61 11.09
C PHE A 8 -0.16 6.80 12.04
N GLU A 9 -0.78 7.94 11.75
CA GLU A 9 -0.76 9.10 12.65
C GLU A 9 -1.50 8.83 13.97
N GLU A 10 -2.68 8.22 13.90
CA GLU A 10 -3.51 7.95 15.09
C GLU A 10 -2.90 6.88 16.01
N THR A 11 -2.18 5.92 15.43
CA THR A 11 -1.65 4.77 16.18
C THR A 11 -0.15 4.86 16.47
N GLY A 12 0.57 5.80 15.84
CA GLY A 12 2.05 5.83 15.86
C GLY A 12 2.69 4.60 15.21
N ASP A 13 1.92 3.91 14.36
CA ASP A 13 2.31 2.69 13.67
C ASP A 13 3.00 3.05 12.34
N ASN A 14 3.63 2.08 11.68
CA ASN A 14 4.30 2.34 10.41
C ASN A 14 4.26 1.12 9.49
N VAL A 15 4.65 1.31 8.22
CA VAL A 15 4.64 0.25 7.19
C VAL A 15 5.43 -0.98 7.63
N SER A 16 6.56 -0.81 8.32
CA SER A 16 7.39 -1.93 8.78
C SER A 16 6.67 -2.74 9.86
N LYS A 17 6.14 -2.07 10.89
CA LYS A 17 5.38 -2.72 11.98
C LYS A 17 4.10 -3.39 11.47
N LEU A 18 3.40 -2.75 10.53
CA LEU A 18 2.22 -3.33 9.88
C LEU A 18 2.60 -4.63 9.13
N ALA A 19 3.74 -4.64 8.44
CA ALA A 19 4.23 -5.82 7.76
C ALA A 19 4.64 -6.94 8.75
N GLU A 20 5.30 -6.58 9.84
CA GLU A 20 5.66 -7.52 10.92
C GLU A 20 4.41 -8.17 11.51
N ARG A 21 3.33 -7.41 11.75
CA ARG A 21 2.06 -7.95 12.24
C ARG A 21 1.37 -8.89 11.26
N MET A 22 1.55 -8.68 9.96
CA MET A 22 1.11 -9.62 8.92
C MET A 22 2.05 -10.82 8.76
N GLY A 23 3.22 -10.84 9.42
CA GLY A 23 4.25 -11.85 9.23
C GLY A 23 4.90 -11.78 7.84
N ARG A 24 4.96 -10.59 7.22
CA ARG A 24 5.50 -10.38 5.87
C ARG A 24 6.65 -9.38 5.88
N ALA A 25 7.50 -9.45 4.87
CA ALA A 25 8.55 -8.46 4.68
C ALA A 25 7.96 -7.08 4.37
N ALA A 26 8.52 -6.00 4.93
CA ALA A 26 8.07 -4.62 4.69
C ALA A 26 8.05 -4.23 3.20
N THR A 27 8.96 -4.80 2.40
CA THR A 27 9.01 -4.64 0.95
C THR A 27 7.75 -5.11 0.23
N THR A 28 6.98 -6.00 0.85
CA THR A 28 5.71 -6.51 0.34
C THR A 28 4.63 -5.43 0.32
N ILE A 29 4.67 -4.49 1.27
CA ILE A 29 3.72 -3.37 1.36
C ILE A 29 4.29 -2.11 0.69
N SER A 30 5.58 -1.83 0.92
CA SER A 30 6.17 -0.58 0.45
C SER A 30 6.27 -0.50 -1.08
N ARG A 31 6.51 -1.61 -1.79
CA ARG A 31 6.57 -1.62 -3.26
C ARG A 31 5.20 -1.32 -3.90
N PRO A 32 4.07 -1.93 -3.48
CA PRO A 32 2.76 -1.51 -3.96
C PRO A 32 2.37 -0.08 -3.62
N LEU A 33 2.73 0.41 -2.44
CA LEU A 33 2.49 1.81 -2.06
C LEU A 33 3.28 2.81 -2.91
N ARG A 34 4.40 2.38 -3.50
CA ARG A 34 5.17 3.17 -4.48
C ARG A 34 4.72 2.96 -5.92
N GLY A 35 3.74 2.09 -6.17
CA GLY A 35 3.29 1.76 -7.52
C GLY A 35 4.25 0.85 -8.31
N GLU A 36 5.33 0.37 -7.69
CA GLU A 36 6.34 -0.50 -8.32
C GLU A 36 5.82 -1.93 -8.57
N ARG A 37 4.83 -2.38 -7.78
CA ARG A 37 4.27 -3.73 -7.86
C ARG A 37 2.76 -3.72 -7.68
N ASN A 38 2.07 -4.68 -8.31
CA ASN A 38 0.67 -4.95 -7.99
C ASN A 38 0.55 -5.58 -6.60
N VAL A 39 -0.37 -5.05 -5.81
CA VAL A 39 -0.83 -5.68 -4.57
C VAL A 39 -1.81 -6.81 -4.90
N SER A 40 -1.70 -7.93 -4.18
CA SER A 40 -2.69 -9.02 -4.26
C SER A 40 -3.87 -8.77 -3.32
N LEU A 41 -5.05 -9.29 -3.68
CA LEU A 41 -6.24 -9.22 -2.83
C LEU A 41 -6.03 -9.82 -1.43
N ASP A 42 -5.30 -10.94 -1.33
CA ASP A 42 -4.91 -11.53 -0.04
C ASP A 42 -4.21 -10.54 0.88
N ILE A 43 -3.34 -9.68 0.33
CA ILE A 43 -2.60 -8.69 1.14
C ILE A 43 -3.54 -7.57 1.59
N ALA A 44 -4.45 -7.15 0.74
CA ALA A 44 -5.44 -6.14 1.10
C ALA A 44 -6.36 -6.62 2.23
N LEU A 45 -6.82 -7.88 2.16
CA LEU A 45 -7.61 -8.51 3.22
C LEU A 45 -6.80 -8.70 4.52
N ASP A 46 -5.51 -9.03 4.40
CA ASP A 46 -4.63 -9.18 5.56
C ASP A 46 -4.40 -7.84 6.28
N VAL A 47 -4.26 -6.75 5.52
CA VAL A 47 -4.19 -5.38 6.06
C VAL A 47 -5.47 -5.01 6.81
N GLU A 48 -6.65 -5.29 6.22
CA GLU A 48 -7.94 -5.04 6.89
C GLU A 48 -8.06 -5.81 8.20
N ARG A 49 -7.67 -7.09 8.18
CA ARG A 49 -7.68 -7.95 9.37
C ARG A 49 -6.75 -7.42 10.47
N VAL A 50 -5.52 -7.04 10.12
CA VAL A 50 -4.50 -6.58 11.09
C VAL A 50 -4.81 -5.18 11.63
N THR A 51 -5.42 -4.32 10.82
CA THR A 51 -5.84 -2.97 11.24
C THR A 51 -7.20 -2.97 11.95
N GLY A 52 -7.86 -4.12 12.06
CA GLY A 52 -9.17 -4.25 12.71
C GLY A 52 -10.27 -3.50 11.97
N GLY A 53 -10.18 -3.40 10.64
CA GLY A 53 -11.15 -2.69 9.80
C GLY A 53 -10.99 -1.17 9.73
N ARG A 54 -9.93 -0.60 10.35
CA ARG A 54 -9.64 0.84 10.23
C ARG A 54 -9.16 1.23 8.84
N VAL A 55 -8.47 0.32 8.16
CA VAL A 55 -8.11 0.44 6.74
C VAL A 55 -8.71 -0.75 6.04
N THR A 56 -9.78 -0.53 5.28
CA THR A 56 -10.44 -1.60 4.54
C THR A 56 -9.60 -2.01 3.31
N ALA A 57 -9.84 -3.23 2.81
CA ALA A 57 -9.16 -3.73 1.63
C ALA A 57 -9.39 -2.84 0.40
N ASP A 58 -10.60 -2.28 0.22
CA ASP A 58 -10.91 -1.39 -0.89
C ASP A 58 -10.11 -0.07 -0.82
N GLN A 59 -9.98 0.51 0.37
CA GLN A 59 -9.21 1.73 0.59
C GLN A 59 -7.74 1.48 0.31
N PHE A 60 -7.21 0.36 0.80
CA PHE A 60 -5.82 0.00 0.55
C PHE A 60 -5.53 -0.22 -0.95
N LEU A 61 -6.43 -0.92 -1.65
CA LEU A 61 -6.34 -1.11 -3.10
C LEU A 61 -6.40 0.22 -3.86
N ALA A 62 -7.28 1.13 -3.44
CA ALA A 62 -7.40 2.46 -4.05
C ALA A 62 -6.09 3.26 -3.91
N ILE A 63 -5.43 3.19 -2.75
CA ILE A 63 -4.12 3.83 -2.51
C ILE A 63 -3.06 3.24 -3.45
N CYS A 64 -2.93 1.92 -3.50
CA CYS A 64 -1.98 1.25 -4.38
C CYS A 64 -2.25 1.56 -5.87
N LEU A 65 -3.53 1.63 -6.27
CA LEU A 65 -3.92 1.95 -7.64
C LEU A 65 -3.55 3.39 -7.99
N ALA A 66 -3.79 4.36 -7.09
CA ALA A 66 -3.39 5.74 -7.27
C ALA A 66 -1.87 5.87 -7.41
N ALA A 67 -1.10 5.20 -6.54
CA ALA A 67 0.35 5.18 -6.61
C ALA A 67 0.86 4.58 -7.93
N LYS A 68 0.28 3.46 -8.37
CA LYS A 68 0.62 2.85 -9.66
C LYS A 68 0.33 3.76 -10.84
N ARG A 69 -0.82 4.45 -10.84
CA ARG A 69 -1.16 5.44 -11.88
C ARG A 69 -0.16 6.59 -11.91
N ALA A 70 0.25 7.09 -10.74
CA ALA A 70 1.27 8.13 -10.64
C ALA A 70 2.64 7.65 -11.16
N ALA A 71 3.06 6.43 -10.80
CA ALA A 71 4.30 5.83 -11.27
C ALA A 71 4.31 5.67 -12.80
N VAL A 72 3.21 5.19 -13.39
CA VAL A 72 3.07 5.05 -14.85
C VAL A 72 3.08 6.42 -15.56
N ALA A 73 2.45 7.43 -14.96
CA ALA A 73 2.43 8.79 -15.53
C ALA A 73 3.81 9.47 -15.45
N ALA A 74 4.66 9.09 -14.50
CA ALA A 74 5.99 9.67 -14.29
C ALA A 74 7.08 9.04 -15.18
N VAL A 75 6.81 7.94 -15.89
CA VAL A 75 7.78 7.36 -16.84
C VAL A 75 7.74 8.17 -18.14
N PRO A 76 8.80 8.93 -18.50
CA PRO A 76 8.85 9.65 -19.76
C PRO A 76 8.77 8.65 -20.92
N ARG A 77 7.93 8.95 -21.92
CA ARG A 77 7.72 8.09 -23.10
C ARG A 77 8.93 8.03 -24.06
N GLU A 78 10.10 8.48 -23.64
CA GLU A 78 11.29 8.67 -24.49
C GLU A 78 12.18 7.43 -24.61
N CYS A 79 11.89 6.33 -23.91
CA CYS A 79 12.63 5.06 -24.02
C CYS A 79 11.83 3.93 -24.71
N ALA A 80 10.83 4.26 -25.53
CA ALA A 80 10.18 3.30 -26.42
C ALA A 80 10.61 3.57 -27.86
N ALA A 81 11.87 3.25 -28.18
CA ALA A 81 12.41 3.17 -29.54
C ALA A 81 13.02 1.79 -29.75
#